data_AF-A0AAD8F5D0-F1
#
_entry.id   AF-A0AAD8F5D0-F1
#
_cell.length_a   1.000
_cell.length_b   1.000
_cell.length_c   1.000
_cell.angle_alpha   90.00
_cell.angle_beta   90.00
_cell.angle_gamma   90.00
#
_symmetry.space_group_name_H-M   'P 1'
#
loop_
_entity.id
_entity.type
_entity.pdbx_description
1 polymer ?
#
loop_
_entity_poly.entity_id
_entity_poly.type
_entity_poly.pdbx_seq_one_letter_code
_entity_poly.pdbx_strand_id
1 'polypeptide(L)'
;LTWFGKPLDLSPLVCTRYGWENVDTDMLRCVGCKTFLSGQLPNKSDHLAFQESYNRLKKSLISAHDKFCILAANPCPEHFCHVPVEDPTLLMVGFTERVKALMVVQDKLPCIALSKLQSLGYDEGQAGAYCKRHLLPDYDSTAQVVTLAFAGWTYCLSKKDVLQCCMCLRQIGIWNYLPMSHCSYSSEHVTEHEDQEGEPTVKKRKIAK
;
A
#
# COMPACT_ATOMS: atom_id res chain seq x y z
N LEU A 1 3.18 10.58 7.45
CA LEU A 1 3.62 9.81 6.26
C LEU A 1 3.75 10.82 5.13
N THR A 2 4.92 10.96 4.52
CA THR A 2 5.23 12.03 3.55
C THR A 2 4.92 11.65 2.10
N TRP A 3 4.77 10.36 1.79
CA TRP A 3 4.38 9.87 0.46
C TRP A 3 3.14 8.97 0.56
N PHE A 4 2.02 9.55 0.98
CA PHE A 4 0.81 8.82 1.34
C PHE A 4 -0.21 8.72 0.18
N GLY A 5 -1.01 7.67 0.17
CA GLY A 5 -2.19 7.55 -0.72
C GLY A 5 -1.92 7.38 -2.21
N LYS A 6 -0.65 7.27 -2.63
CA LYS A 6 -0.27 7.17 -4.04
C LYS A 6 -0.69 5.84 -4.69
N PRO A 7 -1.07 5.84 -5.98
CA PRO A 7 -1.24 4.62 -6.78
C PRO A 7 0.02 3.74 -6.81
N LEU A 8 -0.13 2.46 -7.16
CA LEU A 8 0.99 1.49 -7.20
C LEU A 8 2.12 1.92 -8.14
N ASP A 9 1.78 2.51 -9.29
CA ASP A 9 2.74 3.02 -10.27
C ASP A 9 3.49 4.28 -9.79
N LEU A 10 3.13 4.80 -8.62
CA LEU A 10 3.81 5.89 -7.91
C LEU A 10 4.27 5.41 -6.52
N SER A 11 4.44 4.10 -6.33
CA SER A 11 4.96 3.56 -5.08
C SER A 11 6.42 4.01 -4.86
N PRO A 12 6.90 4.02 -3.60
CA PRO A 12 8.28 4.41 -3.31
C PRO A 12 9.30 3.63 -4.15
N LEU A 13 9.07 2.33 -4.36
CA LEU A 13 9.92 1.48 -5.19
C LEU A 13 10.03 1.96 -6.64
N VAL A 14 8.90 2.35 -7.25
CA VAL A 14 8.88 2.90 -8.61
C VAL A 14 9.60 4.25 -8.66
N CYS A 15 9.39 5.11 -7.66
CA CYS A 15 10.10 6.39 -7.55
C CYS A 15 11.62 6.18 -7.45
N THR A 16 12.08 5.28 -6.58
CA THR A 16 13.51 5.00 -6.40
C THR A 16 14.15 4.39 -7.64
N ARG A 17 13.39 3.60 -8.43
CA ARG A 17 13.87 3.05 -9.70
C ARG A 17 14.34 4.15 -10.66
N TYR A 18 13.63 5.27 -10.69
CA TYR A 18 13.96 6.44 -11.49
C TYR A 18 14.83 7.47 -10.74
N GLY A 19 15.44 7.08 -9.62
CA GLY A 19 16.39 7.92 -8.89
C GLY A 19 15.78 8.93 -7.93
N TRP A 20 14.49 8.83 -7.62
CA TRP A 20 13.81 9.76 -6.73
C TRP A 20 13.79 9.27 -5.29
N GLU A 21 14.22 10.14 -4.37
CA GLU A 21 14.04 9.97 -2.93
C GLU A 21 12.95 10.92 -2.42
N ASN A 22 12.17 10.48 -1.44
CA ASN A 22 11.14 11.32 -0.82
C ASN A 22 11.76 12.18 0.29
N VAL A 23 11.77 13.49 0.11
CA VAL A 23 12.44 14.45 1.01
C VAL A 23 11.48 15.26 1.87
N ASP A 24 10.22 15.38 1.44
CA ASP A 24 9.16 16.07 2.18
C ASP A 24 7.78 15.55 1.73
N THR A 25 6.70 16.07 2.30
CA THR A 25 5.32 15.75 1.96
C THR A 25 5.09 15.98 0.47
N ASP A 26 4.79 14.88 -0.24
CA ASP A 26 4.58 14.86 -1.68
C ASP A 26 5.70 15.55 -2.48
N MET A 27 6.93 15.50 -1.98
CA MET A 27 8.10 16.07 -2.64
C MET A 27 9.19 15.02 -2.85
N LEU A 28 9.61 14.89 -4.10
CA LEU A 28 10.72 14.03 -4.50
C LEU A 28 11.93 14.88 -4.87
N ARG A 29 13.12 14.34 -4.62
CA ARG A 29 14.40 14.88 -5.10
C ARG A 29 15.15 13.78 -5.83
N CYS A 30 15.74 14.11 -6.97
CA CYS A 30 16.62 13.16 -7.66
C CYS A 30 17.94 13.01 -6.89
N VAL A 31 18.36 11.79 -6.58
CA VAL A 31 19.63 11.54 -5.89
C VAL A 31 20.85 11.91 -6.75
N GLY A 32 20.71 11.87 -8.08
CA GLY A 32 21.75 12.24 -9.05
C GLY A 32 21.79 13.74 -9.31
N CYS A 33 20.80 14.28 -10.04
CA CYS A 33 20.81 15.68 -10.49
C CYS A 33 20.25 16.69 -9.48
N LYS A 34 19.72 16.24 -8.33
CA LYS A 34 19.15 17.10 -7.27
C LYS A 34 17.91 17.92 -7.66
N THR A 35 17.36 17.73 -8.86
CA THR A 35 16.07 18.32 -9.25
C THR A 35 14.95 17.86 -8.33
N PHE A 36 13.99 18.75 -8.09
CA PHE A 36 12.80 18.49 -7.30
C PHE A 36 11.60 18.19 -8.20
N LEU A 37 10.74 17.29 -7.74
CA LEU A 37 9.49 16.94 -8.41
C LEU A 37 8.35 16.90 -7.39
N SER A 38 7.34 17.74 -7.61
CA SER A 38 6.10 17.69 -6.83
C SER A 38 5.29 16.45 -7.22
N GLY A 39 4.97 15.65 -6.22
CA GLY A 39 4.12 14.47 -6.30
C GLY A 39 2.66 14.74 -5.95
N GLN A 40 2.27 16.00 -5.73
CA GLN A 40 0.93 16.34 -5.27
C GLN A 40 -0.13 15.89 -6.31
N LEU A 41 -1.18 15.24 -5.84
CA LEU A 41 -2.30 14.82 -6.67
C LEU A 41 -3.59 15.50 -6.18
N PRO A 42 -4.51 15.86 -7.10
CA PRO A 42 -5.84 16.33 -6.73
C PRO A 42 -6.63 15.30 -5.90
N ASN A 43 -7.78 15.74 -5.37
CA ASN A 43 -8.69 14.82 -4.72
C ASN A 43 -9.22 13.78 -5.73
N LYS A 44 -9.32 12.52 -5.31
CA LYS A 44 -9.85 11.41 -6.12
C LYS A 44 -11.33 11.60 -6.51
N SER A 45 -12.07 12.47 -5.81
CA SER A 45 -13.45 12.82 -6.18
C SER A 45 -13.55 13.51 -7.54
N ASP A 46 -12.51 14.26 -7.95
CA ASP A 46 -12.39 14.79 -9.30
C ASP A 46 -11.58 13.81 -10.16
N HIS A 47 -12.28 12.82 -10.69
CA HIS A 47 -11.66 11.71 -11.42
C HIS A 47 -10.84 12.19 -12.61
N LEU A 48 -11.33 13.17 -13.37
CA LEU A 48 -10.65 13.66 -14.58
C LEU A 48 -9.35 14.39 -14.21
N ALA A 49 -9.41 15.36 -13.29
CA ALA A 49 -8.22 16.08 -12.86
C ALA A 49 -7.20 15.16 -12.17
N PHE A 50 -7.68 14.19 -11.40
CA PHE A 50 -6.85 13.16 -10.78
C PHE A 50 -6.11 12.33 -11.83
N GLN A 51 -6.82 11.76 -12.81
CA GLN A 51 -6.24 10.94 -13.87
C GLN A 51 -5.22 11.72 -14.69
N GLU A 52 -5.53 12.96 -15.07
CA GLU A 52 -4.59 13.79 -15.82
C GLU A 52 -3.30 14.06 -15.02
N SER A 53 -3.44 14.47 -13.75
CA SER A 53 -2.31 14.76 -12.88
C SER A 53 -1.48 13.53 -12.55
N TYR A 54 -2.16 12.39 -12.35
CA TYR A 54 -1.53 11.08 -12.17
C TYR A 54 -0.68 10.69 -13.37
N ASN A 55 -1.24 10.77 -14.58
CA ASN A 55 -0.55 10.43 -15.81
C ASN A 55 0.62 11.39 -16.10
N ARG A 56 0.44 12.69 -15.81
CA ARG A 56 1.52 13.68 -15.90
C ARG A 56 2.65 13.34 -14.94
N LEU A 57 2.35 13.05 -13.67
CA LEU A 57 3.35 12.71 -12.67
C LEU A 57 4.11 11.43 -13.04
N LYS A 58 3.43 10.39 -13.54
CA LYS A 58 4.09 9.17 -14.04
C LYS A 58 5.11 9.48 -15.15
N LYS A 59 4.76 10.34 -16.10
CA LYS A 59 5.69 10.78 -17.15
C LYS A 59 6.84 11.60 -16.55
N SER A 60 6.55 12.47 -15.59
CA SER A 60 7.56 13.31 -14.92
C SER A 60 8.56 12.51 -14.10
N LEU A 61 8.23 11.33 -13.56
CA LEU A 61 9.23 10.46 -12.93
C LEU A 61 10.37 10.10 -13.90
N ILE A 62 10.11 10.07 -15.20
CA ILE A 62 11.09 9.73 -16.22
C ILE A 62 11.75 11.00 -16.77
N SER A 63 10.98 12.07 -17.00
CA SER A 63 11.44 13.23 -17.76
C SER A 63 11.83 14.46 -16.94
N ALA A 64 11.44 14.58 -15.66
CA ALA A 64 11.63 15.79 -14.87
C ALA A 64 13.04 15.95 -14.27
N HIS A 65 14.02 15.19 -14.76
CA HIS A 65 15.41 15.33 -14.36
C HIS A 65 16.07 16.54 -15.04
N ASP A 66 17.16 17.03 -14.46
CA ASP A 66 18.02 17.99 -15.16
C ASP A 66 18.74 17.34 -16.35
N LYS A 67 19.24 18.18 -17.26
CA LYS A 67 20.03 17.75 -18.42
C LYS A 67 21.20 16.88 -17.98
N PHE A 68 21.43 15.80 -18.73
CA PHE A 68 22.52 14.85 -18.50
C PHE A 68 22.45 14.08 -17.18
N CYS A 69 21.30 14.02 -16.52
CA CYS A 69 21.14 13.14 -15.36
C CYS A 69 21.31 11.66 -15.78
N ILE A 70 22.27 10.97 -15.15
CA ILE A 70 22.54 9.56 -15.44
C ILE A 70 21.34 8.66 -15.14
N LEU A 71 20.52 9.00 -14.15
CA LEU A 71 19.34 8.21 -13.75
C LEU A 71 18.17 8.39 -14.72
N ALA A 72 18.14 9.50 -15.46
CA ALA A 72 17.18 9.70 -16.54
C ALA A 72 17.54 8.84 -17.77
N ALA A 73 18.83 8.71 -18.07
CA ALA A 73 19.33 7.92 -19.20
C ALA A 73 19.41 6.41 -18.89
N ASN A 74 19.71 6.06 -17.65
CA ASN A 74 19.92 4.69 -17.19
C ASN A 74 19.22 4.46 -15.84
N PRO A 75 17.88 4.31 -15.83
CA PRO A 75 17.14 4.01 -14.61
C PRO A 75 17.55 2.64 -14.07
N CYS A 76 17.28 2.42 -12.77
CA CYS A 76 17.55 1.13 -12.15
C CYS A 76 16.77 0.00 -12.90
N PRO A 77 17.42 -1.12 -13.22
CA PRO A 77 16.76 -2.26 -13.85
C PRO A 77 15.51 -2.70 -13.09
N GLU A 78 14.48 -3.12 -13.82
CA GLU A 78 13.19 -3.52 -13.23
C GLU A 78 13.34 -4.72 -12.29
N HIS A 79 14.29 -5.62 -12.56
CA HIS A 79 14.48 -6.80 -11.72
C HIS A 79 14.94 -6.49 -10.29
N PHE A 80 15.55 -5.33 -10.05
CA PHE A 80 15.85 -4.86 -8.68
C PHE A 80 14.59 -4.51 -7.88
N CYS A 81 13.43 -4.41 -8.54
CA CYS A 81 12.14 -4.19 -7.90
C CYS A 81 11.41 -5.52 -7.58
N HIS A 82 11.98 -6.67 -7.93
CA HIS A 82 11.40 -7.97 -7.59
C HIS A 82 11.84 -8.46 -6.21
N VAL A 83 11.05 -9.39 -5.65
CA VAL A 83 11.38 -10.04 -4.39
C VAL A 83 12.57 -10.98 -4.61
N PRO A 84 13.68 -10.83 -3.89
CA PRO A 84 14.76 -11.80 -3.92
C PRO A 84 14.25 -13.07 -3.24
N VAL A 85 14.07 -14.14 -4.02
CA VAL A 85 13.54 -15.42 -3.56
C VAL A 85 14.62 -16.50 -3.48
N GLU A 86 15.89 -16.11 -3.46
CA GLU A 86 17.00 -17.05 -3.63
C GLU A 86 17.32 -17.87 -2.37
N ASP A 87 17.01 -17.38 -1.17
CA ASP A 87 17.33 -18.05 0.10
C ASP A 87 16.05 -18.35 0.94
N PRO A 88 15.55 -19.60 0.92
CA PRO A 88 14.41 -20.02 1.72
C PRO A 88 14.59 -19.81 3.23
N THR A 89 15.82 -19.91 3.74
CA THR A 89 16.11 -19.73 5.17
C THR A 89 15.91 -18.27 5.57
N LEU A 90 16.47 -17.34 4.80
CA LEU A 90 16.30 -15.90 5.04
C LEU A 90 14.84 -15.47 4.84
N LEU A 91 14.13 -16.04 3.85
CA LEU A 91 12.70 -15.79 3.67
C LEU A 91 11.90 -16.23 4.90
N MET A 92 12.22 -17.39 5.46
CA MET A 92 11.53 -17.92 6.65
C MET A 92 11.81 -17.07 7.89
N VAL A 93 13.07 -16.68 8.11
CA VAL A 93 13.46 -15.79 9.21
C VAL A 93 12.73 -14.45 9.09
N GLY A 94 12.82 -13.81 7.93
CA GLY A 94 12.16 -12.53 7.69
C GLY A 94 10.64 -12.63 7.83
N PHE A 95 10.01 -13.70 7.34
CA PHE A 95 8.58 -13.94 7.55
C PHE A 95 8.23 -14.01 9.04
N THR A 96 8.98 -14.80 9.81
CA THR A 96 8.78 -15.01 11.24
C THR A 96 8.92 -13.70 12.03
N GLU A 97 9.91 -12.88 11.68
CA GLU A 97 10.11 -11.55 12.27
C GLU A 97 8.92 -10.62 11.98
N ARG A 98 8.39 -10.63 10.74
CA ARG A 98 7.21 -9.82 10.38
C ARG A 98 5.97 -10.26 11.16
N VAL A 99 5.75 -11.57 11.32
CA VAL A 99 4.64 -12.09 12.14
C VAL A 99 4.76 -11.56 13.57
N LYS A 100 5.93 -11.74 14.21
CA LYS A 100 6.16 -11.26 15.58
C LYS A 100 5.95 -9.75 15.71
N ALA A 101 6.45 -8.97 14.77
CA ALA A 101 6.29 -7.51 14.78
C ALA A 101 4.82 -7.09 14.65
N LEU A 102 4.05 -7.74 13.78
CA LEU A 102 2.62 -7.46 13.56
C LEU A 102 1.76 -7.90 14.75
N MET A 103 2.12 -8.98 15.45
CA MET A 103 1.40 -9.45 16.64
C MET A 103 1.30 -8.37 17.72
N VAL A 104 2.31 -7.49 17.85
CA VAL A 104 2.31 -6.37 18.81
C VAL A 104 1.10 -5.45 18.64
N VAL A 105 0.54 -5.37 17.43
CA VAL A 105 -0.59 -4.50 17.10
C VAL A 105 -1.80 -5.27 16.55
N GLN A 106 -1.87 -6.59 16.80
CA GLN A 106 -2.89 -7.47 16.23
C GLN A 106 -4.33 -6.95 16.40
N ASP A 107 -4.67 -6.42 17.58
CA ASP A 107 -6.02 -5.92 17.88
C ASP A 107 -6.40 -4.64 17.14
N LYS A 108 -5.39 -3.93 16.63
CA LYS A 108 -5.58 -2.67 15.88
C LYS A 108 -5.56 -2.89 14.38
N LEU A 109 -5.17 -4.07 13.90
CA LEU A 109 -4.94 -4.29 12.48
C LEU A 109 -6.21 -3.98 11.66
N PRO A 110 -6.02 -3.41 10.45
CA PRO A 110 -7.12 -3.03 9.58
C PRO A 110 -7.92 -4.27 9.19
N CYS A 111 -9.25 -4.21 9.07
CA CYS A 111 -9.98 -5.32 8.47
C CYS A 111 -9.60 -5.47 6.99
N ILE A 112 -9.28 -6.71 6.58
CA ILE A 112 -8.87 -7.04 5.22
C ILE A 112 -9.81 -8.12 4.70
N ALA A 113 -10.33 -7.93 3.50
CA ALA A 113 -11.07 -8.97 2.79
C ALA A 113 -10.08 -10.04 2.26
N LEU A 114 -9.78 -11.02 3.11
CA LEU A 114 -8.83 -12.10 2.81
C LEU A 114 -9.31 -13.03 1.69
N SER A 115 -10.63 -13.13 1.48
CA SER A 115 -11.24 -13.93 0.41
C SER A 115 -10.74 -13.57 -0.99
N LYS A 116 -10.33 -12.32 -1.22
CA LYS A 116 -9.72 -11.89 -2.50
C LYS A 116 -8.38 -12.56 -2.80
N LEU A 117 -7.73 -13.17 -1.81
CA LEU A 117 -6.48 -13.89 -1.98
C LEU A 117 -6.70 -15.36 -2.35
N GLN A 118 -7.89 -15.91 -2.12
CA GLN A 118 -8.24 -17.27 -2.52
C GLN A 118 -8.18 -17.42 -4.05
N SER A 119 -8.56 -16.38 -4.81
CA SER A 119 -8.42 -16.36 -6.27
C SER A 119 -6.96 -16.39 -6.75
N LEU A 120 -6.00 -16.06 -5.85
CA LEU A 120 -4.57 -16.18 -6.09
C LEU A 120 -3.98 -17.50 -5.54
N GLY A 121 -4.84 -18.43 -5.09
CA GLY A 121 -4.43 -19.71 -4.52
C GLY A 121 -3.90 -19.62 -3.07
N TYR A 122 -4.14 -18.51 -2.38
CA TYR A 122 -3.75 -18.35 -0.98
C TYR A 122 -4.93 -18.65 -0.04
N ASP A 123 -4.72 -19.60 0.86
CA ASP A 123 -5.68 -19.94 1.92
C ASP A 123 -5.15 -19.47 3.28
N GLU A 124 -5.84 -18.50 3.87
CA GLU A 124 -5.44 -17.88 5.13
C GLU A 124 -5.51 -18.84 6.33
N GLY A 125 -6.40 -19.83 6.28
CA GLY A 125 -6.57 -20.83 7.33
C GLY A 125 -5.41 -21.83 7.33
N GLN A 126 -5.04 -22.32 6.15
CA GLN A 126 -3.87 -23.19 5.96
C GLN A 126 -2.58 -22.47 6.30
N ALA A 127 -2.41 -21.21 5.85
CA ALA A 127 -1.24 -20.42 6.18
C ALA A 127 -1.13 -20.16 7.69
N GLY A 128 -2.25 -19.82 8.34
CA GLY A 128 -2.32 -19.65 9.80
C GLY A 128 -1.98 -20.93 10.55
N ALA A 129 -2.57 -22.05 10.16
CA ALA A 129 -2.31 -23.36 10.77
C ALA A 129 -0.85 -23.82 10.58
N TYR A 130 -0.27 -23.59 9.39
CA TYR A 130 1.13 -23.88 9.12
C TYR A 130 2.06 -23.05 10.01
N CYS A 131 1.81 -21.74 10.11
CA CYS A 131 2.58 -20.85 10.96
C CYS A 131 2.55 -21.31 12.42
N LYS A 132 1.35 -21.56 12.97
CA LYS A 132 1.17 -22.04 14.34
C LYS A 132 1.81 -23.41 14.58
N ARG A 133 1.77 -24.33 13.62
CA ARG A 133 2.32 -25.68 13.84
C ARG A 133 3.84 -25.74 13.70
N HIS A 134 4.41 -25.01 12.75
CA HIS A 134 5.79 -25.25 12.31
C HIS A 134 6.75 -24.09 12.59
N LEU A 135 6.25 -22.86 12.71
CA LEU A 135 7.12 -21.68 12.78
C LEU A 135 7.05 -20.99 14.14
N LEU A 136 5.84 -20.86 14.69
CA LEU A 136 5.55 -20.08 15.88
C LEU A 136 4.51 -20.80 16.78
N PRO A 137 4.83 -21.96 17.36
CA PRO A 137 3.91 -22.75 18.18
C PRO A 137 3.49 -22.08 19.49
N ASP A 138 4.38 -21.27 20.06
CA ASP A 138 4.15 -20.58 21.34
C ASP A 138 3.36 -19.26 21.19
N TYR A 139 2.97 -18.90 19.97
CA TYR A 139 2.40 -17.60 19.64
C TYR A 139 0.98 -17.76 19.11
N ASP A 140 0.08 -16.88 19.56
CA ASP A 140 -1.30 -16.84 19.09
C ASP A 140 -1.51 -15.74 18.04
N SER A 141 -1.01 -16.01 16.83
CA SER A 141 -1.19 -15.13 15.68
C SER A 141 -2.52 -15.37 14.97
N THR A 142 -3.24 -14.31 14.62
CA THR A 142 -4.43 -14.42 13.76
C THR A 142 -4.05 -14.71 12.30
N ALA A 143 -5.00 -15.28 11.54
CA ALA A 143 -4.84 -15.47 10.09
C ALA A 143 -4.52 -14.16 9.35
N GLN A 144 -5.01 -13.02 9.85
CA GLN A 144 -4.69 -11.72 9.28
C GLN A 144 -3.22 -11.31 9.50
N VAL A 145 -2.68 -11.51 10.71
CA VAL A 145 -1.26 -11.25 10.98
C VAL A 145 -0.38 -12.05 10.02
N VAL A 146 -0.69 -13.34 9.90
CA VAL A 146 0.04 -14.26 9.02
C VAL A 146 -0.07 -13.82 7.56
N THR A 147 -1.27 -13.45 7.11
CA THR A 147 -1.49 -12.97 5.74
C THR A 147 -0.75 -11.66 5.44
N LEU A 148 -0.78 -10.69 6.36
CA LEU A 148 -0.05 -9.43 6.20
C LEU A 148 1.47 -9.67 6.14
N ALA A 149 2.00 -10.52 7.03
CA ALA A 149 3.41 -10.90 7.02
C ALA A 149 3.78 -11.60 5.70
N PHE A 150 2.92 -12.50 5.21
CA PHE A 150 3.11 -13.17 3.93
C PHE A 150 3.13 -12.18 2.75
N ALA A 151 2.23 -11.19 2.75
CA ALA A 151 2.20 -10.10 1.78
C ALA A 151 3.32 -9.04 1.97
N GLY A 152 4.31 -9.31 2.83
CA GLY A 152 5.49 -8.46 3.04
C GLY A 152 5.28 -7.27 3.96
N TRP A 153 4.15 -7.16 4.67
CA TRP A 153 3.92 -6.10 5.64
C TRP A 153 4.55 -6.43 6.99
N THR A 154 5.01 -5.40 7.69
CA THR A 154 5.54 -5.46 9.05
C THR A 154 5.14 -4.23 9.84
N TYR A 155 5.25 -4.27 11.17
CA TYR A 155 5.04 -3.11 12.02
C TYR A 155 6.29 -2.23 12.10
N CYS A 156 6.14 -0.92 11.91
CA CYS A 156 7.25 0.03 11.95
C CYS A 156 7.58 0.40 13.40
N LEU A 157 8.70 -0.11 13.92
CA LEU A 157 9.10 0.13 15.32
C LEU A 157 9.40 1.61 15.63
N SER A 158 9.82 2.38 14.62
CA SER A 158 10.14 3.81 14.80
C SER A 158 8.93 4.73 14.64
N LYS A 159 7.81 4.24 14.09
CA LYS A 159 6.60 5.04 13.84
C LYS A 159 5.38 4.31 14.40
N LYS A 160 4.84 4.84 15.50
CA LYS A 160 3.67 4.28 16.17
C LYS A 160 2.49 4.10 15.20
N ASP A 161 1.85 2.94 15.29
CA ASP A 161 0.64 2.58 14.54
C ASP A 161 0.82 2.69 12.99
N VAL A 162 2.05 2.48 12.49
CA VAL A 162 2.37 2.45 11.06
C VAL A 162 2.80 1.05 10.62
N LEU A 163 2.20 0.56 9.54
CA LEU A 163 2.67 -0.63 8.83
C LEU A 163 3.59 -0.22 7.68
N GLN A 164 4.60 -1.03 7.42
CA GLN A 164 5.54 -0.85 6.32
C GLN A 164 5.67 -2.14 5.52
N CYS A 165 5.67 -2.04 4.19
CA CYS A 165 6.06 -3.14 3.32
C CYS A 165 7.59 -3.26 3.28
N CYS A 166 8.15 -4.44 3.54
CA CYS A 166 9.59 -4.69 3.47
C CYS A 166 10.15 -4.64 2.04
N MET A 167 9.28 -4.75 1.02
CA MET A 167 9.67 -4.77 -0.38
C MET A 167 9.58 -3.39 -1.02
N CYS A 168 8.37 -2.83 -1.07
CA CYS A 168 8.16 -1.56 -1.76
C CYS A 168 8.29 -0.32 -0.87
N LEU A 169 8.67 -0.52 0.41
CA LEU A 169 8.81 0.51 1.44
C LEU A 169 7.56 1.37 1.67
N ARG A 170 6.42 0.94 1.13
CA ARG A 170 5.14 1.61 1.32
C ARG A 170 4.79 1.62 2.79
N GLN A 171 4.42 2.79 3.30
CA GLN A 171 3.97 2.96 4.67
C GLN A 171 2.49 3.35 4.70
N ILE A 172 1.75 2.78 5.64
CA ILE A 172 0.34 3.11 5.90
C ILE A 172 0.12 3.29 7.40
N GLY A 173 -0.69 4.28 7.76
CA GLY A 173 -1.14 4.45 9.14
C GLY A 173 -2.37 3.59 9.37
N ILE A 174 -2.36 2.79 10.44
CA ILE A 174 -3.45 1.88 10.80
C ILE A 174 -4.77 2.66 11.00
N TRP A 175 -4.69 3.90 11.49
CA TRP A 175 -5.82 4.82 11.69
C TRP A 175 -6.62 5.19 10.42
N ASN A 176 -6.13 4.84 9.22
CA ASN A 176 -6.88 5.09 7.98
C ASN A 176 -7.89 3.97 7.64
N TYR A 177 -7.99 2.96 8.50
CA TYR A 177 -8.78 1.75 8.24
C TYR A 177 -9.62 1.39 9.47
N LEU A 178 -10.70 0.66 9.22
CA LEU A 178 -11.53 0.12 10.29
C LEU A 178 -10.78 -1.04 10.98
N PRO A 179 -10.71 -1.08 12.33
CA PRO A 179 -10.08 -2.20 13.05
C PRO A 179 -10.85 -3.51 12.86
N MET A 180 -10.16 -4.64 13.01
CA MET A 180 -10.78 -5.98 12.96
C MET A 180 -11.98 -6.16 13.90
N SER A 181 -11.94 -5.58 15.10
CA SER A 181 -13.03 -5.66 16.08
C SER A 181 -14.37 -5.11 15.55
N HIS A 182 -14.34 -4.29 14.49
CA HIS A 182 -15.52 -3.69 13.88
C HIS A 182 -15.96 -4.36 12.57
N CYS A 183 -15.29 -5.44 12.14
CA CYS A 183 -15.55 -6.05 10.83
C CYS A 183 -16.76 -6.98 10.77
N SER A 184 -17.46 -7.17 11.89
CA SER A 184 -18.65 -8.02 12.00
C SER A 184 -19.93 -7.42 11.39
N TYR A 185 -19.86 -6.36 10.58
CA TYR A 185 -21.05 -5.67 10.03
C TYR A 185 -21.15 -5.63 8.50
N SER A 186 -20.20 -6.18 7.74
CA SER A 186 -20.21 -6.06 6.26
C SER A 186 -20.13 -7.39 5.53
N SER A 187 -20.92 -8.36 5.99
CA SER A 187 -21.17 -9.60 5.25
C SER A 187 -22.65 -9.76 4.91
N GLU A 188 -23.31 -8.69 4.45
CA GLU A 188 -24.64 -8.79 3.83
C GLU A 188 -24.73 -7.90 2.58
N HIS A 189 -24.97 -8.57 1.44
CA HIS A 189 -25.49 -8.08 0.16
C HIS A 189 -24.75 -6.95 -0.60
N VAL A 190 -23.86 -7.36 -1.51
CA VAL A 190 -23.74 -6.68 -2.81
C VAL A 190 -24.76 -7.36 -3.74
N THR A 191 -25.99 -6.88 -3.77
CA THR A 191 -26.90 -7.14 -4.89
C THR A 191 -26.51 -6.23 -6.03
N GLU A 192 -26.19 -6.83 -7.17
CA GLU A 192 -26.08 -6.15 -8.46
C GLU A 192 -27.38 -5.38 -8.70
N HIS A 193 -27.29 -4.04 -8.72
CA HIS A 193 -28.38 -3.20 -9.22
C HIS A 193 -28.06 -2.87 -10.67
N GLU A 194 -28.83 -3.46 -11.56
CA GLU A 194 -28.94 -3.07 -12.97
C GLU A 194 -29.31 -1.59 -13.07
N ASP A 195 -28.59 -0.88 -13.95
CA ASP A 195 -28.85 0.50 -14.34
C ASP A 195 -30.25 0.64 -14.96
N GLN A 196 -31.11 1.45 -14.33
CA GLN A 196 -32.22 2.10 -15.04
C GLN A 196 -32.18 3.60 -14.76
N GLU A 197 -32.08 4.35 -15.86
CA GLU A 197 -32.02 5.80 -15.95
C GLU A 197 -33.20 6.48 -15.25
N GLY A 198 -32.89 7.42 -14.35
CA GLY A 198 -33.85 8.31 -13.72
C GLY A 198 -33.18 9.64 -13.37
N GLU A 199 -33.52 10.68 -14.12
CA GLU A 199 -33.02 12.06 -14.04
C GLU A 199 -33.12 12.66 -12.60
N PRO A 200 -32.06 13.28 -12.04
CA PRO A 200 -32.11 13.81 -10.69
C PRO A 200 -32.78 15.19 -10.63
N THR A 201 -33.89 15.28 -9.91
CA THR A 201 -34.56 16.55 -9.56
C THR A 201 -33.84 17.28 -8.42
N VAL A 202 -33.49 18.55 -8.66
CA VAL A 202 -32.78 19.44 -7.73
C VAL A 202 -33.68 19.87 -6.57
N LYS A 203 -33.36 19.48 -5.33
CA LYS A 203 -34.02 19.98 -4.11
C LYS A 203 -33.44 21.34 -3.69
N LYS A 204 -34.21 22.41 -3.90
CA LYS A 204 -33.90 23.77 -3.39
C LYS A 204 -33.92 23.81 -1.85
N ARG A 205 -32.85 24.29 -1.23
CA ARG A 205 -32.80 24.62 0.21
C ARG A 205 -33.56 25.93 0.47
N LYS A 206 -34.50 25.90 1.42
CA LYS A 206 -35.16 27.10 1.97
C LYS A 206 -34.19 27.82 2.92
N ILE A 207 -33.96 29.10 2.69
CA ILE A 207 -33.31 30.02 3.64
C ILE A 207 -34.43 30.64 4.47
N ALA A 208 -34.35 30.50 5.80
CA ALA A 208 -35.24 31.21 6.72
C ALA A 208 -34.80 32.67 6.84
N LYS A 209 -35.77 33.58 6.86
CA LYS A 209 -35.59 35.01 7.16
C LYS A 209 -35.35 35.22 8.65
#